data_AF-A0A1S6GKM7-F1
#
_entry.id   AF-A0A1S6GKM7-F1
#
_cell.length_a   1.000
_cell.length_b   1.000
_cell.length_c   1.000
_cell.angle_alpha   90.00
_cell.angle_beta   90.00
_cell.angle_gamma   90.00
#
_symmetry.space_group_name_H-M   'P 1'
#
loop_
_entity.id
_entity.type
_entity.pdbx_description
1 polymer ?
#
loop_
_entity_poly.entity_id
_entity_poly.type
_entity_poly.pdbx_seq_one_letter_code
_entity_poly.pdbx_strand_id
1 'polypeptide(L)'
;MNGPVGAPWPGGDHGEVISPTGRRAYLAAQAGQLAGRTPRWATELASRQASPVETERGHVPGRKGADAWFLVADSFEDYLRSVGRWPPASHEPSQDLEQLLMLQGADLEAARRRERALQAEIDRLETDRNSLLDTIAAMSQTIASLSQVAKAPPRT
;
A
#
# COMPACT_ATOMS: atom_id res chain seq x y z
N MET A 1 6.19 3.91 -30.26
CA MET A 1 6.94 4.11 -29.00
C MET A 1 7.13 2.74 -28.38
N ASN A 2 8.33 2.38 -27.92
CA ASN A 2 8.65 0.99 -27.58
C ASN A 2 8.62 0.76 -26.06
N GLY A 3 7.53 0.21 -25.56
CA GLY A 3 7.39 -0.31 -24.20
C GLY A 3 6.44 -1.51 -24.20
N PRO A 4 6.38 -2.30 -23.12
CA PRO A 4 5.51 -3.46 -23.07
C PRO A 4 4.04 -3.05 -23.18
N VAL A 5 3.25 -3.85 -23.88
CA VAL A 5 1.80 -3.64 -24.04
C VAL A 5 1.13 -3.53 -22.68
N GLY A 6 0.32 -2.49 -22.47
CA GLY A 6 -0.33 -2.22 -21.20
C GLY A 6 0.54 -1.51 -20.16
N ALA A 7 1.81 -1.20 -20.47
CA ALA A 7 2.62 -0.33 -19.61
C ALA A 7 2.08 1.11 -19.62
N PRO A 8 2.27 1.88 -18.53
CA PRO A 8 1.86 3.28 -18.48
C PRO A 8 2.46 4.10 -19.61
N TRP A 9 1.65 4.96 -20.21
CA TRP A 9 2.12 5.94 -21.19
C TRP A 9 2.93 7.03 -20.47
N PRO A 10 4.14 7.38 -20.93
CA PRO A 10 4.92 8.43 -20.29
C PRO A 10 4.22 9.79 -20.37
N GLY A 11 4.01 10.41 -19.21
CA GLY A 11 3.27 11.67 -19.10
C GLY A 11 1.76 11.53 -19.35
N GLY A 12 1.18 10.33 -19.20
CA GLY A 12 -0.27 10.15 -19.22
C GLY A 12 -0.93 10.69 -17.95
N ASP A 13 -2.00 11.49 -18.11
CA ASP A 13 -2.72 12.16 -17.01
C ASP A 13 -3.93 11.35 -16.53
N HIS A 14 -4.43 10.43 -17.36
CA HIS A 14 -5.73 9.79 -17.20
C HIS A 14 -5.65 8.25 -17.20
N GLY A 15 -4.45 7.69 -17.01
CA GLY A 15 -4.22 6.25 -16.99
C GLY A 15 -4.03 5.65 -18.38
N GLU A 16 -3.47 6.43 -19.30
CA GLU A 16 -3.05 6.00 -20.63
C GLU A 16 -2.01 4.89 -20.54
N VAL A 17 -2.07 3.96 -21.48
CA VAL A 17 -1.17 2.83 -21.64
C VAL A 17 -0.67 2.68 -23.07
N ILE A 18 0.37 1.88 -23.25
CA ILE A 18 0.91 1.50 -24.55
C ILE A 18 0.06 0.38 -25.16
N SER A 19 -0.50 0.60 -26.35
CA SER A 19 -1.28 -0.39 -27.10
C SER A 19 -0.37 -1.45 -27.77
N PRO A 20 -0.93 -2.56 -28.30
CA PRO A 20 -0.18 -3.53 -29.12
C PRO A 20 0.63 -2.93 -30.27
N THR A 21 0.11 -1.89 -30.93
CA THR A 21 0.83 -1.17 -32.00
C THR A 21 1.76 -0.07 -31.49
N GLY A 22 1.86 0.11 -30.16
CA GLY A 22 2.71 1.13 -29.53
C GLY A 22 2.11 2.53 -29.52
N ARG A 23 0.78 2.65 -29.62
CA ARG A 23 0.02 3.91 -29.57
C ARG A 23 -0.46 4.20 -28.15
N ARG A 24 -0.82 5.46 -27.90
CA ARG A 24 -1.49 5.90 -26.66
C ARG A 24 -2.92 5.36 -26.66
N ALA A 25 -3.27 4.59 -25.63
CA ALA A 25 -4.59 3.98 -25.52
C ALA A 25 -5.07 3.89 -24.07
N TYR A 26 -6.33 3.58 -23.89
CA TYR A 26 -6.93 3.27 -22.59
C TYR A 26 -7.40 1.82 -22.58
N LEU A 27 -7.19 1.12 -21.46
CA LEU A 27 -7.85 -0.17 -21.25
C LEU A 27 -9.36 0.05 -21.07
N ALA A 28 -10.19 -0.91 -21.51
CA ALA A 28 -11.65 -0.78 -21.41
C ALA A 28 -12.17 -0.44 -19.99
N ALA A 29 -11.54 -0.95 -18.93
CA ALA A 29 -11.90 -0.57 -17.56
C ALA A 29 -11.69 0.92 -17.28
N GLN A 30 -10.52 1.45 -17.67
CA GLN A 30 -10.17 2.86 -17.53
C GLN A 30 -11.05 3.75 -18.41
N ALA A 31 -11.24 3.36 -19.68
CA ALA A 31 -12.11 4.07 -20.62
C ALA A 31 -13.56 4.18 -20.10
N GLY A 32 -14.08 3.13 -19.47
CA GLY A 32 -15.39 3.16 -18.80
C GLY A 32 -15.43 4.23 -17.73
N GLN A 33 -14.43 4.26 -16.84
CA GLN A 33 -14.34 5.25 -15.76
C GLN A 33 -14.26 6.69 -16.29
N LEU A 34 -13.40 6.95 -17.28
CA LEU A 34 -13.25 8.28 -17.89
C LEU A 34 -14.55 8.78 -18.54
N ALA A 35 -15.33 7.86 -19.11
CA ALA A 35 -16.64 8.18 -19.69
C ALA A 35 -17.77 8.32 -18.65
N GLY A 36 -17.52 8.03 -17.37
CA GLY A 36 -18.57 7.91 -16.34
C GLY A 36 -19.52 6.74 -16.61
N ARG A 37 -19.00 5.63 -17.14
CA ARG A 37 -19.73 4.44 -17.58
C ARG A 37 -19.10 3.16 -17.01
N THR A 38 -19.73 2.03 -17.26
CA THR A 38 -19.22 0.73 -16.80
C THR A 38 -18.11 0.20 -17.71
N PRO A 39 -17.19 -0.64 -17.20
CA PRO A 39 -16.20 -1.34 -18.03
C PRO A 39 -16.83 -2.18 -19.15
N ARG A 40 -18.03 -2.72 -18.90
CA ARG A 40 -18.80 -3.46 -19.90
C ARG A 40 -19.20 -2.57 -21.07
N TRP A 41 -19.68 -1.35 -20.81
CA TRP A 41 -20.00 -0.39 -21.86
C TRP A 41 -18.79 -0.09 -22.76
N ALA A 42 -17.61 0.13 -22.18
CA ALA A 42 -16.40 0.40 -22.94
C ALA A 42 -15.95 -0.81 -23.77
N THR A 43 -16.12 -2.02 -23.23
CA THR A 43 -15.88 -3.26 -23.97
C THR A 43 -16.84 -3.42 -25.15
N GLU A 44 -18.13 -3.13 -24.93
CA GLU A 44 -19.15 -3.17 -25.98
C GLU A 44 -18.94 -2.07 -27.03
N LEU A 45 -18.44 -0.90 -26.65
CA LEU A 45 -18.03 0.16 -27.57
C LEU A 45 -16.88 -0.35 -28.45
N ALA A 46 -15.86 -0.94 -27.83
CA ALA A 46 -14.66 -1.41 -28.51
C ALA A 46 -14.92 -2.57 -29.48
N SER A 47 -15.88 -3.44 -29.17
CA SER A 47 -16.17 -4.63 -29.98
C SER A 47 -17.15 -4.40 -31.14
N ARG A 48 -17.72 -3.19 -31.30
CA ARG A 48 -18.67 -2.89 -32.39
C ARG A 48 -17.94 -2.75 -33.72
N GLN A 49 -18.48 -3.39 -34.76
CA GLN A 49 -17.95 -3.30 -36.13
C GLN A 49 -17.99 -1.87 -36.71
N ALA A 50 -18.95 -1.06 -36.26
CA ALA A 50 -19.04 0.38 -36.56
C ALA A 50 -18.74 1.23 -35.32
N SER A 51 -17.71 0.85 -34.55
CA SER A 51 -17.25 1.66 -33.41
C SER A 51 -16.79 3.04 -33.91
N PRO A 52 -17.21 4.14 -33.27
CA PRO A 52 -16.68 5.48 -33.55
C PRO A 52 -15.25 5.69 -33.02
N VAL A 53 -14.70 4.69 -32.33
CA VAL A 53 -13.39 4.71 -31.67
C VAL A 53 -12.53 3.60 -32.24
N GLU A 54 -11.29 3.93 -32.60
CA GLU A 54 -10.30 2.95 -33.03
C GLU A 54 -9.90 2.06 -31.86
N THR A 55 -9.93 0.74 -32.08
CA THR A 55 -9.65 -0.23 -31.02
C THR A 55 -8.64 -1.28 -31.44
N GLU A 56 -7.91 -1.76 -30.46
CA GLU A 56 -6.94 -2.83 -30.60
C GLU A 56 -7.22 -3.90 -29.55
N ARG A 57 -6.88 -5.15 -29.89
CA ARG A 57 -7.01 -6.28 -28.98
C ARG A 57 -5.63 -6.90 -28.76
N GLY A 58 -5.27 -7.12 -27.51
CA GLY A 58 -3.98 -7.71 -27.20
C GLY A 58 -3.83 -8.20 -25.77
N HIS A 59 -2.83 -9.03 -25.56
CA HIS A 59 -2.50 -9.55 -24.25
C HIS A 59 -1.63 -8.56 -23.46
N VAL A 60 -1.97 -8.35 -22.19
CA VAL A 60 -1.16 -7.55 -21.25
C VAL A 60 -0.25 -8.51 -20.47
N PRO A 61 1.09 -8.40 -20.61
CA PRO A 61 2.02 -9.24 -19.87
C PRO A 61 1.76 -9.21 -18.36
N GLY A 62 1.74 -10.38 -17.72
CA GLY A 62 1.46 -10.52 -16.29
C GLY A 62 -0.02 -10.60 -15.91
N ARG A 63 -0.94 -10.38 -16.85
CA ARG A 63 -2.38 -10.55 -16.61
C ARG A 63 -2.81 -11.98 -16.93
N LYS A 64 -3.36 -12.70 -15.94
CA LYS A 64 -4.02 -13.99 -16.19
C LYS A 64 -5.40 -13.74 -16.83
N GLY A 65 -5.64 -14.27 -18.02
CA GLY A 65 -6.95 -14.21 -18.69
C GLY A 65 -6.86 -13.94 -20.19
N ALA A 66 -8.02 -13.60 -20.77
CA ALA A 66 -8.17 -13.29 -22.18
C ALA A 66 -7.56 -11.92 -22.54
N ASP A 67 -7.36 -11.70 -23.83
CA ASP A 67 -6.91 -10.41 -24.38
C ASP A 67 -7.79 -9.25 -23.92
N ALA A 68 -7.15 -8.12 -23.64
CA ALA A 68 -7.79 -6.88 -23.29
C ALA A 68 -8.09 -6.05 -24.54
N TRP A 69 -9.13 -5.23 -24.44
CA TRP A 69 -9.43 -4.19 -25.40
C TRP A 69 -8.73 -2.89 -25.03
N PHE A 70 -8.07 -2.31 -26.02
CA PHE A 70 -7.41 -1.02 -25.98
C PHE A 70 -8.19 -0.06 -26.86
N LEU A 71 -8.66 1.04 -26.29
CA LEU A 71 -9.32 2.12 -27.02
C LEU A 71 -8.28 3.20 -27.28
N VAL A 72 -7.97 3.47 -28.55
CA VAL A 72 -6.95 4.43 -28.94
C VAL A 72 -7.33 5.81 -28.44
N ALA A 73 -6.41 6.43 -27.70
CA ALA A 73 -6.69 7.63 -26.92
C ALA A 73 -7.24 8.77 -27.77
N ASP A 74 -6.61 9.06 -28.92
CA ASP A 74 -7.00 10.20 -29.76
C ASP A 74 -8.47 10.07 -30.24
N SER A 75 -8.82 8.93 -30.85
CA SER A 75 -10.20 8.67 -31.31
C SER A 75 -11.22 8.55 -30.18
N PHE A 76 -10.79 8.03 -29.02
CA PHE A 76 -11.65 7.87 -27.85
C PHE A 76 -11.96 9.22 -27.20
N GLU A 77 -10.95 10.07 -27.03
CA GLU A 77 -11.08 11.43 -26.50
C GLU A 77 -11.92 12.30 -27.43
N ASP A 78 -11.72 12.22 -28.74
CA ASP A 78 -12.55 12.90 -29.74
C ASP A 78 -14.01 12.47 -29.63
N TYR A 79 -14.26 11.16 -29.51
CA TYR A 79 -15.60 10.63 -29.28
C TYR A 79 -16.19 11.18 -27.97
N LEU A 80 -15.45 11.17 -26.86
CA LEU A 80 -15.93 11.70 -25.59
C LEU A 80 -16.20 13.22 -25.64
N ARG A 81 -15.40 14.00 -26.37
CA ARG A 81 -15.67 15.43 -26.62
C ARG A 81 -16.99 15.60 -27.38
N SER A 82 -17.24 14.79 -28.41
CA SER A 82 -18.47 14.86 -29.20
C SER A 82 -19.74 14.59 -28.39
N VAL A 83 -19.65 13.76 -27.34
CA VAL A 83 -20.77 13.44 -26.44
C VAL A 83 -20.77 14.27 -25.15
N GLY A 84 -19.91 15.29 -25.05
CA GLY A 84 -19.85 16.21 -23.90
C GLY A 84 -19.37 15.55 -22.60
N ARG A 85 -18.51 14.54 -22.71
CA ARG A 85 -17.96 13.75 -21.59
C ARG A 85 -16.45 13.93 -21.41
N TRP A 86 -15.84 14.85 -22.16
CA TRP A 86 -14.42 15.18 -22.06
C TRP A 86 -14.24 16.69 -21.84
N PRO A 87 -13.33 17.12 -20.93
CA PRO A 87 -12.47 16.29 -20.08
C PRO A 87 -13.29 15.48 -19.05
N PRO A 88 -12.75 14.35 -18.56
CA PRO A 88 -13.40 13.56 -17.52
C PRO A 88 -13.64 14.45 -16.31
N ALA A 89 -14.79 14.31 -15.65
CA ALA A 89 -15.06 15.03 -14.42
C ALA A 89 -13.94 14.71 -13.43
N SER A 90 -13.29 15.75 -12.89
CA SER A 90 -12.29 15.60 -11.85
C SER A 90 -12.94 14.87 -10.68
N HIS A 91 -12.69 13.58 -10.53
CA HIS A 91 -12.89 12.91 -9.26
C HIS A 91 -11.83 13.50 -8.34
N GLU A 92 -12.17 14.59 -7.64
CA GLU A 92 -11.40 14.95 -6.46
C GLU A 92 -11.35 13.71 -5.56
N PRO A 93 -10.15 13.21 -5.21
CA PRO A 93 -10.01 12.05 -4.33
C PRO A 93 -10.27 12.47 -2.87
N SER A 94 -11.38 13.15 -2.60
CA SER A 94 -11.74 13.59 -1.26
C SER A 94 -12.03 12.39 -0.34
N GLN A 95 -12.62 11.32 -0.89
CA GLN A 95 -12.92 10.10 -0.13
C GLN A 95 -11.66 9.27 0.19
N ASP A 96 -10.70 9.19 -0.73
CA ASP A 96 -9.46 8.44 -0.50
C ASP A 96 -8.54 9.15 0.49
N LEU A 97 -8.44 10.50 0.43
CA LEU A 97 -7.59 11.24 1.37
C LEU A 97 -8.11 11.14 2.81
N GLU A 98 -9.43 11.27 3.01
CA GLU A 98 -10.03 11.19 4.34
C GLU A 98 -9.92 9.76 4.92
N GLN A 99 -10.09 8.73 4.09
CA GLN A 99 -9.83 7.33 4.49
C GLN A 99 -8.35 7.06 4.78
N LEU A 100 -7.43 7.59 3.97
CA LEU A 100 -5.99 7.46 4.21
C LEU A 100 -5.55 8.17 5.50
N LEU A 101 -6.13 9.33 5.80
CA LEU A 101 -5.91 10.06 7.05
C LEU A 101 -6.48 9.29 8.25
N MET A 102 -7.66 8.69 8.13
CA MET A 102 -8.22 7.83 9.19
C MET A 102 -7.34 6.60 9.43
N LEU A 103 -6.84 5.95 8.38
CA LEU A 103 -5.98 4.77 8.50
C LEU A 103 -4.63 5.12 9.15
N GLN A 104 -4.01 6.25 8.74
CA GLN A 104 -2.80 6.76 9.39
C GLN A 104 -3.04 7.11 10.86
N GLY A 105 -4.20 7.68 11.20
CA GLY A 105 -4.58 7.95 12.59
C GLY A 105 -4.66 6.68 13.44
N ALA A 106 -5.30 5.63 12.91
CA ALA A 106 -5.44 4.36 13.62
C ALA A 106 -4.08 3.67 13.86
N ASP A 107 -3.20 3.67 12.87
CA ASP A 107 -1.86 3.08 12.98
C ASP A 107 -0.99 3.84 13.98
N LEU A 108 -1.11 5.18 14.03
CA LEU A 108 -0.36 6.01 14.97
C LEU A 108 -0.82 5.80 16.42
N GLU A 109 -2.12 5.60 16.65
CA GLU A 109 -2.63 5.23 17.97
C GLU A 109 -2.24 3.81 18.40
N ALA A 110 -2.19 2.86 17.46
CA ALA A 110 -1.72 1.51 17.71
C ALA A 110 -0.21 1.51 18.07
N ALA A 111 0.60 2.30 17.35
CA ALA A 111 2.02 2.48 17.63
C ALA A 111 2.25 3.07 19.04
N ARG A 112 1.53 4.15 19.39
CA ARG A 112 1.59 4.77 20.73
C ARG A 112 1.21 3.79 21.84
N ARG A 113 0.22 2.91 21.62
CA ARG A 113 -0.17 1.87 22.59
C ARG A 113 0.94 0.83 22.78
N ARG A 114 1.58 0.38 21.70
CA ARG A 114 2.73 -0.54 21.77
C ARG A 114 3.92 0.09 22.49
N GLU A 115 4.22 1.34 22.18
CA GLU A 115 5.33 2.07 22.81
C GLU A 115 5.13 2.19 24.33
N ARG A 116 3.92 2.55 24.79
CA ARG A 116 3.62 2.57 26.23
C ARG A 116 3.71 1.20 26.89
N ALA A 117 3.30 0.13 26.19
CA ALA A 117 3.39 -1.23 26.71
C ALA A 117 4.85 -1.67 26.86
N LEU A 118 5.69 -1.38 25.86
CA LEU A 118 7.13 -1.66 25.91
C LEU A 118 7.82 -0.86 27.01
N GLN A 119 7.47 0.40 27.19
CA GLN A 119 8.04 1.21 28.29
C GLN A 119 7.68 0.63 29.66
N ALA A 120 6.42 0.21 29.85
CA ALA A 120 6.02 -0.42 31.11
C ALA A 120 6.74 -1.76 31.37
N GLU A 121 7.05 -2.51 30.31
CA GLU A 121 7.83 -3.74 30.42
C GLU A 121 9.30 -3.45 30.77
N ILE A 122 9.90 -2.41 30.18
CA ILE A 122 11.24 -1.94 30.53
C ILE A 122 11.30 -1.54 32.00
N ASP A 123 10.38 -0.69 32.47
CA ASP A 123 10.36 -0.21 33.86
C ASP A 123 10.22 -1.39 34.86
N ARG A 124 9.43 -2.41 34.50
CA ARG A 124 9.30 -3.64 35.28
C ARG A 124 10.60 -4.43 35.31
N LEU A 125 11.22 -4.66 34.15
CA LEU A 125 12.48 -5.40 34.05
C LEU A 125 13.62 -4.69 34.79
N GLU A 126 13.66 -3.36 34.78
CA GLU A 126 14.63 -2.59 35.56
C GLU A 126 14.42 -2.75 37.06
N THR A 127 13.17 -2.75 37.50
CA THR A 127 12.80 -3.00 38.91
C THR A 127 13.22 -4.41 39.33
N ASP A 128 12.91 -5.42 38.51
CA ASP A 128 13.28 -6.82 38.77
C ASP A 128 14.81 -6.99 38.81
N ARG A 129 15.53 -6.37 37.88
CA ARG A 129 17.01 -6.36 37.86
C ARG A 129 17.57 -5.78 39.15
N ASN A 130 17.07 -4.63 39.60
CA ASN A 130 17.54 -4.00 40.83
C ASN A 130 17.28 -4.89 42.05
N SER A 131 16.08 -5.48 42.14
CA SER A 131 15.75 -6.43 43.22
C SER A 131 16.68 -7.64 43.24
N LEU A 132 17.06 -8.17 42.07
CA LEU A 132 18.01 -9.28 41.97
C LEU A 132 19.41 -8.87 42.41
N LEU A 133 19.88 -7.69 42.03
CA LEU A 133 21.18 -7.17 42.45
C LEU A 133 21.24 -6.97 43.98
N ASP A 134 20.17 -6.45 44.59
CA ASP A 134 20.07 -6.30 46.04
C ASP A 134 20.11 -7.67 46.75
N THR A 135 19.42 -8.66 46.17
CA THR A 135 19.44 -10.04 46.69
C THR A 135 20.83 -10.66 46.62
N ILE A 136 21.55 -10.47 45.50
CA ILE A 136 22.94 -10.94 45.32
C ILE A 136 23.86 -10.27 46.34
N ALA A 137 23.70 -8.98 46.59
CA ALA A 137 24.49 -8.25 47.58
C ALA A 137 24.25 -8.82 48.99
N ALA A 138 22.99 -9.02 49.39
CA ALA A 138 22.63 -9.59 50.68
C ALA A 138 23.16 -11.03 50.87
N MET A 139 23.04 -11.87 49.84
CA MET A 139 23.59 -13.24 49.87
C MET A 139 25.12 -13.22 50.00
N SER A 140 25.79 -12.35 49.25
CA SER A 140 27.25 -12.20 49.30
C SER A 140 27.72 -11.76 50.69
N GLN A 141 27.01 -10.84 51.34
CA GLN A 141 27.28 -10.42 52.72
C GLN A 141 27.05 -11.55 53.74
N THR A 142 26.02 -12.37 53.52
CA THR A 142 25.73 -13.55 54.35
C THR A 142 26.82 -14.63 54.19
N ILE A 143 27.30 -14.88 52.96
CA ILE A 143 28.40 -15.80 52.71
C ILE A 143 29.69 -15.30 53.38
N ALA A 144 29.96 -14.00 53.30
CA ALA A 144 31.12 -13.39 53.95
C ALA A 144 31.06 -13.52 55.48
N SER A 145 29.91 -13.28 56.10
CA SER A 145 29.75 -13.43 57.55
C SER A 145 29.86 -14.88 58.01
N LEU A 146 29.23 -15.82 57.30
CA LEU A 146 29.38 -17.27 57.57
C LEU A 146 30.83 -17.73 57.42
N SER A 147 31.54 -17.24 56.41
CA SER A 147 32.96 -17.56 56.19
C SER A 147 33.85 -17.02 57.32
N GLN A 148 33.53 -15.86 57.89
CA GLN A 148 34.25 -15.31 59.05
C GLN A 148 33.97 -16.13 60.32
N VAL A 149 32.73 -16.54 60.56
CA VAL A 149 32.35 -17.41 61.69
C VAL A 149 33.04 -18.77 61.58
N ALA A 150 33.07 -19.38 60.40
CA ALA A 150 33.73 -20.67 60.17
C ALA A 150 35.26 -20.61 60.37
N LYS A 151 35.88 -19.44 60.19
CA LYS A 151 37.31 -19.20 60.40
C LYS A 151 37.66 -18.75 61.82
N ALA A 152 36.68 -18.49 62.67
CA ALA A 152 36.93 -18.11 64.05
C ALA A 152 37.34 -19.37 64.87
N PRO A 153 38.51 -19.38 65.54
CA PRO A 153 38.92 -20.50 66.36
C PRO A 153 37.94 -20.69 67.54
N PRO A 154 37.74 -21.93 68.02
CA PRO A 154 36.82 -22.20 69.13
C PRO A 154 37.30 -21.42 70.36
N ARG A 155 36.37 -20.66 70.96
CA ARG A 155 36.63 -19.95 72.21
C ARG A 155 36.71 -21.00 73.33
N THR A 156 37.91 -21.21 73.84
CA THR A 156 38.21 -21.94 75.08
C THR A 156 37.75 -21.16 76.30
#